data_AF-A0A101XSJ2-F1
#
_entry.id   AF-A0A101XSJ2-F1
#
_cell.length_a   1.000
_cell.length_b   1.000
_cell.length_c   1.000
_cell.angle_alpha   90.00
_cell.angle_beta   90.00
_cell.angle_gamma   90.00
#
_symmetry.space_group_name_H-M   'P 1'
#
loop_
_entity.id
_entity.type
_entity.pdbx_description
1 polymer ?
#
loop_
_entity_poly.entity_id
_entity_poly.type
_entity_poly.pdbx_seq_one_letter_code
_entity_poly.pdbx_strand_id
1 'polypeptide(L)'
;MSDCFFHRIIFPGQSPLILGDDLVGEMLQYATERMPYESGGLIIGQRAEDGTQNASRFVALESAFLSETRYTARASLAVSAVFAAEQRGEQLIATVHSHPRGDGLPSMQDVQEAFGYTNFRHVIIHFTHGLAHPRYFSYQNSHNGFSYLEGRKDL
;
A
#
# COMPACT_ATOMS: atom_id res chain seq x y z
N MET A 1 -27.92 -4.14 5.64
CA MET A 1 -26.93 -3.13 6.04
C MET A 1 -25.72 -3.92 6.45
N SER A 2 -24.75 -4.07 5.55
CA SER A 2 -23.49 -4.74 5.91
C SER A 2 -22.77 -3.83 6.90
N ASP A 3 -22.40 -4.35 8.06
CA ASP A 3 -21.53 -3.63 8.97
C ASP A 3 -20.22 -3.35 8.21
N CYS A 4 -19.96 -2.08 7.86
CA CYS A 4 -18.68 -1.70 7.29
C CYS A 4 -17.65 -1.77 8.41
N PHE A 5 -16.92 -2.88 8.46
CA PHE A 5 -15.74 -3.00 9.28
C PHE A 5 -14.59 -2.22 8.63
N PHE A 6 -13.86 -1.50 9.47
CA PHE A 6 -12.72 -0.69 9.05
C PHE A 6 -11.47 -1.14 9.81
N HIS A 7 -10.35 -1.18 9.08
CA HIS A 7 -9.02 -1.28 9.62
C HIS A 7 -8.49 0.12 9.92
N ARG A 8 -8.40 0.47 11.20
CA ARG A 8 -7.66 1.65 11.65
C ARG A 8 -6.21 1.29 11.91
N ILE A 9 -5.29 1.74 11.07
CA ILE A 9 -3.86 1.46 11.18
C ILE A 9 -3.15 2.65 11.83
N ILE A 10 -2.57 2.43 13.01
CA ILE A 10 -1.84 3.44 13.78
C ILE A 10 -0.35 3.33 13.50
N PHE A 11 0.28 4.46 13.20
CA PHE A 11 1.73 4.59 13.05
C PHE A 11 2.25 5.47 14.21
N PRO A 12 3.34 5.07 14.91
CA PRO A 12 3.87 5.87 16.01
C PRO A 12 4.16 7.32 15.60
N GLY A 13 3.51 8.28 16.26
CA GLY A 13 3.71 9.71 16.01
C GLY A 13 3.19 10.22 14.67
N GLN A 14 2.31 9.49 13.97
CA GLN A 14 1.74 9.93 12.70
C GLN A 14 0.24 9.62 12.59
N SER A 15 -0.45 10.35 11.71
CA SER A 15 -1.89 10.16 11.48
C SER A 15 -2.22 8.76 10.92
N PRO A 16 -3.38 8.19 11.29
CA PRO A 16 -3.73 6.83 10.93
C PRO A 16 -4.12 6.68 9.45
N LEU A 17 -4.09 5.43 8.98
CA LEU A 17 -4.69 5.01 7.71
C LEU A 17 -5.95 4.20 8.02
N ILE A 18 -7.07 4.57 7.41
CA ILE A 18 -8.36 3.87 7.52
C ILE A 18 -8.62 3.14 6.19
N LEU A 19 -8.85 1.83 6.27
CA LEU A 19 -9.18 0.97 5.12
C LEU A 19 -10.47 0.21 5.43
N GLY A 20 -11.38 0.08 4.45
CA GLY A 20 -12.51 -0.84 4.60
C GLY A 20 -12.08 -2.30 4.45
N ASP A 21 -12.75 -3.22 5.13
CA ASP A 21 -12.46 -4.66 5.04
C ASP A 21 -12.55 -5.19 3.60
N ASP A 22 -13.53 -4.71 2.81
CA ASP A 22 -13.68 -5.08 1.41
C ASP A 22 -12.45 -4.70 0.58
N LEU A 23 -11.93 -3.47 0.79
CA LEU A 23 -10.74 -2.98 0.12
C LEU A 23 -9.50 -3.80 0.51
N VAL A 24 -9.39 -4.20 1.78
CA VAL A 24 -8.35 -5.14 2.22
C VAL A 24 -8.50 -6.49 1.52
N GLY A 25 -9.72 -7.02 1.43
CA GLY A 25 -10.03 -8.24 0.70
C GLY A 25 -9.61 -8.18 -0.78
N GLU A 26 -9.95 -7.10 -1.48
CA GLU A 26 -9.59 -6.85 -2.88
C GLU A 26 -8.07 -6.88 -3.09
N MET A 27 -7.32 -6.20 -2.22
CA MET A 27 -5.85 -6.19 -2.28
C MET A 27 -5.26 -7.59 -2.11
N LEU A 28 -5.72 -8.33 -1.10
CA LEU A 28 -5.24 -9.68 -0.80
C LEU A 28 -5.60 -10.68 -1.90
N GLN A 29 -6.81 -10.59 -2.44
CA GLN A 29 -7.25 -11.40 -3.56
C GLN A 29 -6.38 -11.13 -4.79
N TYR A 30 -6.18 -9.86 -5.16
CA TYR A 30 -5.36 -9.49 -6.31
C TYR A 30 -3.93 -10.02 -6.19
N ALA A 31 -3.31 -9.88 -5.02
CA ALA A 31 -1.97 -10.41 -4.78
C ALA A 31 -1.92 -11.95 -4.91
N THR A 32 -2.96 -12.65 -4.41
CA THR A 32 -3.06 -14.11 -4.49
C THR A 32 -3.18 -14.60 -5.94
N GLU A 33 -4.00 -13.93 -6.76
CA GLU A 33 -4.19 -14.26 -8.17
C GLU A 33 -2.92 -14.04 -9.02
N ARG A 34 -1.98 -13.24 -8.53
CA ARG A 34 -0.74 -12.88 -9.24
C ARG A 34 0.47 -13.70 -8.85
N MET A 35 0.33 -14.60 -7.88
CA MET A 35 1.39 -15.56 -7.54
C MET A 35 1.85 -16.34 -8.79
N PRO A 36 3.16 -16.58 -8.96
CA PRO A 36 4.26 -16.33 -8.02
C PRO A 36 4.93 -14.94 -8.14
N TYR A 37 4.35 -14.01 -8.91
CA TYR A 37 4.97 -12.72 -9.18
C TYR A 37 4.56 -11.64 -8.17
N GLU A 38 5.45 -10.69 -7.92
CA GLU A 38 5.09 -9.46 -7.23
C GLU A 38 4.07 -8.68 -8.07
N SER A 39 3.08 -8.16 -7.38
CA SER A 39 2.00 -7.38 -7.96
C SER A 39 1.61 -6.27 -7.01
N GLY A 40 0.89 -5.27 -7.51
CA GLY A 40 0.56 -4.13 -6.67
C GLY A 40 -0.41 -3.16 -7.31
N GLY A 41 -0.45 -1.98 -6.72
CA GLY A 41 -1.36 -0.93 -7.13
C GLY A 41 -1.29 0.27 -6.22
N LEU A 42 -2.33 1.10 -6.30
CA LEU A 42 -2.45 2.34 -5.57
C LEU A 42 -3.71 2.31 -4.71
N ILE A 43 -3.64 2.91 -3.52
CA ILE A 43 -4.82 3.23 -2.73
C ILE A 43 -5.12 4.70 -2.93
N ILE A 44 -6.31 4.96 -3.44
CA ILE A 44 -6.87 6.29 -3.61
C ILE A 44 -7.82 6.58 -2.46
N GLY A 45 -7.88 7.85 -2.04
CA GLY A 45 -8.74 8.26 -0.95
C GLY A 45 -8.65 9.76 -0.67
N GLN A 46 -8.90 10.13 0.58
CA GLN A 46 -8.86 11.50 1.05
C GLN A 46 -8.01 11.63 2.30
N ARG A 47 -7.45 12.83 2.52
CA ARG A 47 -6.81 13.21 3.77
C ARG A 47 -7.74 14.17 4.51
N ALA A 48 -8.14 13.81 5.73
CA ALA A 48 -8.88 14.69 6.60
C ALA A 48 -7.98 15.81 7.17
N GLU A 49 -8.59 16.82 7.78
CA GLU A 49 -7.87 17.99 8.35
C GLU A 49 -6.87 17.59 9.45
N ASP A 50 -7.17 16.52 10.21
CA ASP A 50 -6.28 15.94 11.23
C ASP A 50 -5.15 15.06 10.65
N GLY A 51 -5.05 15.00 9.31
CA GLY A 51 -4.10 14.18 8.57
C GLY A 51 -4.49 12.71 8.43
N THR A 52 -5.63 12.27 8.98
CA THR A 52 -6.13 10.90 8.82
C THR A 52 -6.33 10.60 7.34
N GLN A 53 -5.78 9.47 6.88
CA GLN A 53 -5.86 9.04 5.49
C GLN A 53 -6.99 8.02 5.35
N ASN A 54 -8.08 8.39 4.67
CA ASN A 54 -9.25 7.55 4.47
C ASN A 54 -9.24 6.96 3.07
N ALA A 55 -9.02 5.65 2.96
CA ALA A 55 -9.03 4.94 1.68
C ALA A 55 -10.45 4.81 1.13
N SER A 56 -10.61 5.14 -0.16
CA SER A 56 -11.87 4.97 -0.89
C SER A 56 -11.83 3.76 -1.84
N ARG A 57 -10.70 3.51 -2.51
CA ARG A 57 -10.57 2.38 -3.45
C ARG A 57 -9.14 1.91 -3.64
N PHE A 58 -9.01 0.64 -3.99
CA PHE A 58 -7.79 0.06 -4.53
C PHE A 58 -7.81 0.11 -6.06
N VAL A 59 -6.69 0.54 -6.65
CA VAL A 59 -6.47 0.52 -8.11
C VAL A 59 -5.33 -0.43 -8.39
N ALA A 60 -5.68 -1.66 -8.76
CA ALA A 60 -4.72 -2.64 -9.26
C ALA A 60 -3.99 -2.10 -10.49
N LEU A 61 -2.66 -2.24 -10.51
CA LEU A 61 -1.85 -1.82 -11.64
C LEU A 61 -1.10 -3.02 -12.21
N GLU A 62 -1.02 -3.06 -13.54
CA GLU A 62 -0.23 -4.05 -14.24
C GLU A 62 1.27 -3.80 -13.97
N SER A 63 2.01 -4.87 -13.70
CA SER A 63 3.47 -4.81 -13.61
C SER A 63 4.07 -4.56 -15.01
N ALA A 64 5.10 -3.72 -15.09
CA ALA A 64 5.86 -3.48 -16.31
C ALA A 64 6.60 -4.74 -16.80
N PHE A 65 6.94 -5.64 -15.88
CA PHE A 65 7.50 -6.96 -16.13
C PHE A 65 7.08 -7.91 -15.01
N LEU A 66 6.99 -9.20 -15.31
CA LEU A 66 6.74 -10.24 -14.32
C LEU A 66 8.04 -10.57 -13.58
N SER A 67 8.02 -10.47 -12.26
CA SER A 67 9.18 -10.75 -11.40
C SER A 67 8.70 -11.23 -10.05
N GLU A 68 9.36 -12.23 -9.48
CA GLU A 68 8.99 -12.81 -8.17
C GLU A 68 9.51 -12.00 -6.98
N THR A 69 10.39 -11.02 -7.22
CA THR A 69 11.10 -10.26 -6.16
C THR A 69 11.15 -8.76 -6.44
N ARG A 70 10.41 -8.28 -7.46
CA ARG A 70 10.37 -6.86 -7.79
C ARG A 70 9.09 -6.49 -8.52
N TYR A 71 8.28 -5.64 -7.90
CA TYR A 71 7.17 -4.97 -8.54
C TYR A 71 7.61 -3.65 -9.17
N THR A 72 7.14 -3.38 -10.38
CA THR A 72 7.25 -2.06 -10.99
C THR A 72 5.97 -1.79 -11.74
N ALA A 73 5.18 -0.82 -11.31
CA ALA A 73 3.94 -0.48 -12.00
C ALA A 73 4.23 0.01 -13.43
N ARG A 74 3.39 -0.34 -14.39
CA ARG A 74 3.42 0.27 -15.72
C ARG A 74 3.16 1.78 -15.57
N ALA A 75 4.17 2.58 -15.87
CA ALA A 75 4.16 4.03 -15.59
C ALA A 75 2.93 4.76 -16.17
N SER A 76 2.53 4.43 -17.41
CA SER A 76 1.35 5.03 -18.04
C SER A 76 0.05 4.77 -17.29
N LEU A 77 -0.10 3.58 -16.69
CA LEU A 77 -1.28 3.23 -15.89
C LEU A 77 -1.25 3.92 -14.53
N ALA A 78 -0.08 3.96 -13.87
CA ALA A 78 0.10 4.65 -12.61
C ALA A 78 -0.24 6.16 -12.74
N VAL A 79 0.32 6.82 -13.76
CA VAL A 79 0.05 8.23 -14.06
C VAL A 79 -1.45 8.43 -14.33
N SER A 80 -2.05 7.60 -15.20
CA SER A 80 -3.48 7.72 -15.51
C SER A 80 -4.37 7.56 -14.27
N ALA A 81 -4.03 6.63 -13.38
CA ALA A 81 -4.77 6.41 -12.13
C ALA A 81 -4.69 7.61 -11.18
N VAL A 82 -3.50 8.22 -11.04
CA VAL A 82 -3.32 9.43 -10.21
C VAL A 82 -4.08 10.61 -10.80
N PHE A 83 -3.96 10.88 -12.09
CA PHE A 83 -4.71 11.96 -12.75
C PHE A 83 -6.23 11.77 -12.63
N ALA A 84 -6.72 10.53 -12.79
CA ALA A 84 -8.14 10.23 -12.64
C ALA A 84 -8.64 10.43 -11.19
N ALA A 85 -7.79 10.19 -10.19
CA ALA A 85 -8.11 10.49 -8.79
C ALA A 85 -8.19 12.00 -8.55
N GLU A 86 -7.20 12.76 -9.03
CA GLU A 86 -7.16 14.22 -8.89
C GLU A 86 -8.37 14.91 -9.54
N GLN A 87 -8.79 14.45 -10.72
CA GLN A 87 -9.99 14.95 -11.41
C GLN A 87 -11.29 14.73 -10.61
N ARG A 88 -11.29 13.80 -9.66
CA ARG A 88 -12.41 13.50 -8.75
C ARG A 88 -12.26 14.17 -7.38
N GLY A 89 -11.22 14.98 -7.18
CA GLY A 89 -10.90 15.57 -5.88
C GLY A 89 -10.38 14.55 -4.86
N GLU A 90 -9.88 13.41 -5.32
CA GLU A 90 -9.25 12.38 -4.49
C GLU A 90 -7.72 12.44 -4.62
N GLN A 91 -7.01 11.72 -3.76
CA GLN A 91 -5.56 11.73 -3.68
C GLN A 91 -5.01 10.31 -3.62
N LEU A 92 -3.78 10.14 -4.12
CA LEU A 92 -2.97 8.99 -3.77
C LEU A 92 -2.58 9.07 -2.29
N ILE A 93 -2.93 8.06 -1.51
CA ILE A 93 -2.63 8.01 -0.07
C ILE A 93 -1.69 6.86 0.29
N ALA A 94 -1.71 5.76 -0.47
CA ALA A 94 -0.79 4.66 -0.24
C ALA A 94 -0.45 3.87 -1.50
N THR A 95 0.70 3.18 -1.48
CA THR A 95 1.06 2.16 -2.47
C THR A 95 0.84 0.78 -1.89
N VAL A 96 0.62 -0.19 -2.76
CA VAL A 96 0.49 -1.60 -2.40
C VAL A 96 1.42 -2.41 -3.29
N HIS A 97 2.19 -3.33 -2.71
CA HIS A 97 2.84 -4.39 -3.46
C HIS A 97 2.91 -5.69 -2.66
N SER A 98 3.12 -6.82 -3.33
CA SER A 98 3.22 -8.13 -2.71
C SER A 98 4.65 -8.65 -2.71
N HIS A 99 5.03 -9.36 -1.64
CA HIS A 99 6.21 -10.21 -1.55
C HIS A 99 5.76 -11.69 -1.56
N PRO A 100 5.74 -12.36 -2.72
CA PRO A 100 5.38 -13.78 -2.88
C PRO A 100 6.18 -14.71 -1.97
N ARG A 101 7.46 -14.36 -1.77
CA ARG A 101 8.40 -15.06 -0.90
C ARG A 101 9.08 -14.02 0.00
N GLY A 102 8.67 -13.96 1.27
CA GLY A 102 9.25 -13.01 2.22
C GLY A 102 8.40 -12.87 3.49
N ASP A 103 8.94 -12.16 4.47
CA ASP A 103 8.29 -11.88 5.75
C ASP A 103 7.39 -10.62 5.72
N GLY A 104 7.28 -9.97 4.56
CA GLY A 104 6.52 -8.74 4.37
C GLY A 104 7.16 -7.49 4.94
N LEU A 105 8.46 -7.53 5.28
CA LEU A 105 9.23 -6.31 5.55
C LEU A 105 9.63 -5.60 4.26
N PRO A 106 9.74 -4.26 4.26
CA PRO A 106 10.30 -3.51 3.14
C PRO A 106 11.73 -3.98 2.84
N SER A 107 11.99 -4.30 1.59
CA SER A 107 13.35 -4.54 1.11
C SER A 107 14.14 -3.22 1.04
N MET A 108 15.48 -3.29 0.99
CA MET A 108 16.29 -2.08 0.74
C MET A 108 15.90 -1.39 -0.56
N GLN A 109 15.51 -2.18 -1.57
CA GLN A 109 15.11 -1.66 -2.87
C GLN A 109 13.76 -0.93 -2.79
N ASP A 110 12.78 -1.46 -2.03
CA ASP A 110 11.47 -0.82 -1.84
C ASP A 110 11.61 0.58 -1.26
N VAL A 111 12.52 0.73 -0.29
CA VAL A 111 12.79 2.00 0.37
C VAL A 111 13.51 2.97 -0.57
N GLN A 112 14.44 2.48 -1.39
CA GLN A 112 15.13 3.32 -2.39
C GLN A 112 14.18 3.79 -3.50
N GLU A 113 13.29 2.91 -3.96
CA GLU A 113 12.32 3.20 -5.03
C GLU A 113 11.14 4.06 -4.56
N ALA A 114 11.00 4.28 -3.24
CA ALA A 114 10.10 5.30 -2.72
C ALA A 114 10.61 6.73 -2.95
N PHE A 115 11.85 6.93 -3.43
CA PHE A 115 12.46 8.22 -3.76
C PHE A 115 12.29 9.31 -2.68
N GLY A 116 12.18 8.89 -1.41
CA GLY A 116 11.96 9.76 -0.27
C GLY A 116 10.59 10.41 -0.14
N TYR A 117 9.57 9.89 -0.84
CA TYR A 117 8.18 10.24 -0.58
C TYR A 117 7.71 9.65 0.75
N THR A 118 7.76 10.47 1.81
CA THR A 118 7.37 10.08 3.18
C THR A 118 5.90 10.33 3.50
N ASN A 119 5.17 10.97 2.59
CA ASN A 119 3.77 11.35 2.75
C ASN A 119 2.80 10.19 2.45
N PHE A 120 3.25 9.11 1.81
CA PHE A 120 2.44 7.95 1.51
C PHE A 120 2.58 6.86 2.58
N ARG A 121 1.55 6.02 2.69
CA ARG A 121 1.68 4.72 3.34
C ARG A 121 2.07 3.67 2.31
N HIS A 122 2.69 2.60 2.77
CA HIS A 122 3.07 1.47 1.94
C HIS A 122 2.48 0.22 2.55
N VAL A 123 1.72 -0.53 1.76
CA VAL A 123 1.14 -1.82 2.16
C VAL A 123 1.93 -2.91 1.46
N ILE A 124 2.51 -3.81 2.25
CA ILE A 124 3.20 -4.99 1.72
C ILE A 124 2.35 -6.20 2.04
N ILE A 125 1.96 -6.94 1.01
CA ILE A 125 1.21 -8.19 1.15
C ILE A 125 2.21 -9.34 1.12
N HIS A 126 2.27 -10.13 2.18
CA HIS A 126 3.13 -11.31 2.25
C HIS A 126 2.31 -12.57 2.47
N PHE A 127 2.92 -13.73 2.21
CA PHE A 127 2.23 -15.01 2.27
C PHE A 127 2.81 -15.89 3.37
N THR A 128 1.95 -16.36 4.26
CA THR A 128 2.30 -17.29 5.33
C THR A 128 1.35 -18.48 5.27
N HIS A 129 1.89 -19.70 5.16
CA HIS A 129 1.09 -20.93 4.99
C HIS A 129 0.04 -20.84 3.84
N GLY A 130 0.39 -20.14 2.75
CA GLY A 130 -0.49 -19.97 1.59
C GLY A 130 -1.59 -18.92 1.76
N LEU A 131 -1.63 -18.19 2.88
CA LEU A 131 -2.57 -17.11 3.13
C LEU A 131 -1.90 -15.76 2.98
N ALA A 132 -2.58 -14.82 2.32
CA ALA A 132 -2.11 -13.45 2.13
C ALA A 132 -2.38 -12.61 3.39
N HIS A 133 -1.39 -11.82 3.81
CA HIS A 133 -1.45 -10.95 4.98
C HIS A 133 -0.88 -9.57 4.64
N PRO A 134 -1.58 -8.48 5.01
CA PRO A 134 -1.06 -7.13 4.82
C PRO A 134 -0.21 -6.69 6.02
N ARG A 135 0.91 -6.04 5.72
CA ARG A 135 1.70 -5.24 6.67
C ARG A 135 1.75 -3.80 6.17
N TYR A 136 1.83 -2.86 7.10
CA TYR A 136 1.65 -1.44 6.80
C TYR A 136 2.88 -0.65 7.25
N PHE A 137 3.37 0.23 6.39
CA PHE A 137 4.59 0.98 6.63
C PHE A 137 4.42 2.46 6.31
N SER A 138 5.15 3.30 7.04
CA SER A 138 5.44 4.68 6.65
C SER A 138 6.94 4.85 6.57
N TYR A 139 7.44 5.29 5.43
CA TYR A 139 8.87 5.57 5.27
C TYR A 139 9.22 6.94 5.83
N GLN A 140 10.44 7.09 6.31
CA GLN A 140 10.96 8.27 6.98
C GLN A 140 12.38 8.56 6.52
N ASN A 141 12.71 9.86 6.46
CA ASN A 141 14.07 10.32 6.29
C ASN A 141 14.77 10.24 7.65
N SER A 142 15.93 9.59 7.71
CA SER A 142 16.80 9.55 8.89
C SER A 142 18.17 10.14 8.55
N HIS A 143 18.91 10.59 9.56
CA HIS A 143 20.26 11.16 9.37
C HIS A 143 21.26 10.18 8.72
N ASN A 144 21.02 8.87 8.78
CA ASN A 144 21.91 7.82 8.24
C ASN A 144 21.31 7.07 7.02
N GLY A 145 20.24 7.60 6.41
CA GLY A 145 19.52 6.94 5.31
C GLY A 145 18.01 6.95 5.52
N PHE A 146 17.29 6.01 4.92
CA PHE A 146 15.83 5.90 5.07
C PHE A 146 15.47 4.80 6.07
N SER A 147 14.48 5.08 6.93
CA SER A 147 13.91 4.12 7.89
C SER A 147 12.40 3.98 7.65
N TYR A 148 11.75 3.02 8.33
CA TYR A 148 10.30 2.86 8.27
C TYR A 148 9.70 2.68 9.67
N LEU A 149 8.45 3.14 9.83
CA LEU A 149 7.58 2.77 10.94
C LEU A 149 6.62 1.69 10.47
N GLU A 150 6.47 0.63 11.26
CA GLU A 150 5.40 -0.34 11.05
C GLU A 150 4.12 0.13 11.74
N GLY A 151 3.02 0.12 10.99
CA GLY A 151 1.68 0.40 11.49
C GLY A 151 1.00 -0.85 12.02
N ARG A 152 0.16 -0.68 13.04
CA ARG A 152 -0.63 -1.78 13.63
C ARG A 152 -2.12 -1.45 13.60
N LYS A 153 -2.94 -2.48 13.39
CA LYS A 153 -4.39 -2.35 13.51
C LYS A 153 -4.74 -2.07 14.98
N ASP A 154 -5.49 -0.99 15.20
CA ASP A 154 -6.10 -0.68 16.49
C ASP A 154 -7.19 -1.73 16.76
N LEU A 155 -7.10 -2.43 17.89
CA LEU A 155 -7.99 -3.54 18.27
C LEU A 155 -9.23 -3.04 19.01
#